data_AF-E1ZMQ6-F1
#
_entry.id   AF-E1ZMQ6-F1
#
_cell.length_a   1.000
_cell.length_b   1.000
_cell.length_c   1.000
_cell.angle_alpha   90.00
_cell.angle_beta   90.00
_cell.angle_gamma   90.00
#
_symmetry.space_group_name_H-M   'P 1'
#
loop_
_entity.id
_entity.type
_entity.pdbx_description
1 polymer ?
#
loop_
_entity_poly.entity_id
_entity_poly.type
_entity_poly.pdbx_seq_one_letter_code
_entity_poly.pdbx_strand_id
1 'polypeptide(L)'
;MPAPCRALLGGRAATAAATPSPAPQTARLSNGLLVRCVSKRDVAFLDQEIYQRHGSGGCVYLRHGIQLPPGGVVLDVGANIGLFSLRAAQELGPGGLVISCEPMPATFDCLAHNVAAHRSWWRRQRQGPAARGDAGAAPILALNVGVGSGQQPSATFTFYPRAAGWSSMRPAEGDVEADMGAFLDQALSSRGASTAAGLDPTTAALGRWLRSAAPRWAYAAAWRLAVARMLSGAQRLACPLVSVSQLIRQHRLAAVDLLKVDVERAELEVLRGVEGCHWPLVRQAALEVHAADLEEVVALLRRQARFSSVVVEQEAALAGTSLHAVYCRR
;
A
#
# COMPACT_ATOMS: atom_id res chain seq x y z
N MET A 1 6.54 -35.60 -17.60
CA MET A 1 7.01 -34.29 -18.10
C MET A 1 5.88 -33.64 -18.90
N PRO A 2 5.02 -32.81 -18.29
CA PRO A 2 3.98 -32.11 -19.03
C PRO A 2 4.46 -30.72 -19.49
N ALA A 3 4.03 -30.34 -20.69
CA ALA A 3 4.42 -29.16 -21.47
C ALA A 3 3.95 -27.81 -20.86
N PRO A 4 4.58 -26.69 -21.22
CA PRO A 4 4.22 -25.36 -20.71
C PRO A 4 2.95 -24.81 -21.36
N CYS A 5 2.03 -24.30 -20.52
CA CYS A 5 0.84 -23.57 -20.93
C CYS A 5 1.23 -22.30 -21.71
N ARG A 6 0.70 -22.17 -22.92
CA ARG A 6 0.76 -20.97 -23.75
C ARG A 6 -0.66 -20.54 -24.09
N ALA A 7 -0.89 -19.24 -23.98
CA ALA A 7 -1.96 -18.44 -24.60
C ALA A 7 -3.35 -18.40 -23.94
N LEU A 8 -3.56 -17.37 -23.11
CA LEU A 8 -4.79 -16.57 -23.09
C LEU A 8 -4.40 -15.09 -23.04
N LEU A 9 -3.99 -14.54 -24.19
CA LEU A 9 -3.85 -13.09 -24.41
C LEU A 9 -4.30 -12.79 -25.84
N GLY A 10 -5.45 -12.14 -25.98
CA GLY A 10 -6.02 -11.81 -27.28
C GLY A 10 -7.20 -10.84 -27.15
N GLY A 11 -6.90 -9.58 -26.81
CA GLY A 11 -7.88 -8.50 -26.77
C GLY A 11 -7.20 -7.16 -26.52
N ARG A 12 -6.62 -6.57 -27.58
CA ARG A 12 -6.14 -5.18 -27.52
C ARG A 12 -7.36 -4.26 -27.49
N ALA A 13 -7.73 -3.78 -26.30
CA ALA A 13 -8.59 -2.61 -26.18
C ALA A 13 -7.81 -1.37 -26.65
N ALA A 14 -8.40 -0.60 -27.56
CA ALA A 14 -7.82 0.65 -28.05
C ALA A 14 -7.69 1.64 -26.88
N THR A 15 -6.45 2.00 -26.53
CA THR A 15 -6.14 2.97 -25.47
C THR A 15 -6.07 4.36 -26.09
N ALA A 16 -6.89 5.29 -25.59
CA ALA A 16 -6.66 6.72 -25.78
C ALA A 16 -5.22 7.05 -25.33
N ALA A 17 -4.53 7.92 -26.06
CA ALA A 17 -3.11 8.23 -25.85
C ALA A 17 -2.86 8.65 -24.40
N ALA A 18 -2.36 7.72 -23.59
CA ALA A 18 -1.99 7.97 -22.21
C ALA A 18 -0.80 8.94 -22.19
N THR A 19 -0.90 9.99 -21.38
CA THR A 19 0.26 10.84 -21.08
C THR A 19 1.35 9.93 -20.49
N PRO A 20 2.61 9.97 -20.98
CA PRO A 20 3.62 9.04 -20.50
C PRO A 20 3.81 9.18 -18.98
N SER A 21 3.75 8.05 -18.27
CA SER A 21 4.07 8.00 -16.85
C SER A 21 5.48 8.58 -16.63
N PRO A 22 5.70 9.36 -15.56
CA PRO A 22 7.00 9.93 -15.28
C PRO A 22 8.06 8.82 -15.18
N ALA A 23 9.26 9.10 -15.68
CA ALA A 23 10.35 8.13 -15.65
C ALA A 23 10.62 7.67 -14.21
N PRO A 24 10.86 6.36 -13.99
CA PRO A 24 11.10 5.83 -12.66
C PRO A 24 12.32 6.50 -12.03
N GLN A 25 12.16 6.93 -10.79
CA GLN A 25 13.16 7.60 -9.97
C GLN A 25 13.78 6.61 -8.98
N THR A 26 14.92 6.96 -8.39
CA THR A 26 15.52 6.19 -7.30
C THR A 26 15.59 7.02 -6.03
N ALA A 27 15.24 6.40 -4.90
CA ALA A 27 15.31 6.98 -3.57
C ALA A 27 16.06 6.02 -2.62
N ARG A 28 16.69 6.58 -1.58
CA ARG A 28 17.37 5.81 -0.55
C ARG A 28 16.54 5.85 0.72
N LEU A 29 16.22 4.68 1.27
CA LEU A 29 15.54 4.52 2.55
C LEU A 29 16.50 4.78 3.72
N SER A 30 15.93 5.05 4.89
CA SER A 30 16.65 5.22 6.16
C SER A 30 17.59 4.08 6.52
N ASN A 31 17.21 2.84 6.20
CA ASN A 31 18.03 1.64 6.40
C ASN A 31 19.14 1.46 5.33
N GLY A 32 19.28 2.40 4.39
CA GLY A 32 20.29 2.40 3.33
C GLY A 32 19.92 1.64 2.06
N LEU A 33 18.76 0.96 2.01
CA LEU A 33 18.26 0.31 0.80
C LEU A 33 17.92 1.36 -0.28
N LEU A 34 18.34 1.08 -1.52
CA LEU A 34 17.94 1.86 -2.69
C LEU A 34 16.71 1.23 -3.33
N VAL A 35 15.69 2.06 -3.58
CA VAL A 35 14.43 1.63 -4.19
C VAL A 35 14.11 2.49 -5.41
N ARG A 36 13.55 1.86 -6.45
CA ARG A 36 12.86 2.54 -7.53
C ARG A 36 11.47 2.97 -7.10
N CYS A 37 11.05 4.13 -7.58
CA CYS A 37 9.77 4.74 -7.25
C CYS A 37 9.25 5.62 -8.39
N VAL A 38 7.94 5.83 -8.42
CA VAL A 38 7.29 6.80 -9.34
C VAL A 38 7.34 8.23 -8.78
N SER A 39 7.34 8.36 -7.45
CA SER A 39 7.41 9.62 -6.71
C SER A 39 8.37 9.49 -5.53
N LYS A 40 9.44 10.32 -5.49
CA LYS A 40 10.35 10.37 -4.34
C LYS A 40 9.69 10.93 -3.08
N ARG A 41 8.64 11.75 -3.23
CA ARG A 41 7.89 12.34 -2.11
C ARG A 41 7.20 11.24 -1.33
N ASP A 42 6.51 10.34 -2.05
CA ASP A 42 5.79 9.21 -1.48
C ASP A 42 6.75 8.26 -0.73
N VAL A 43 7.98 8.07 -1.24
CA VAL A 43 8.98 7.22 -0.56
C VAL A 43 9.34 7.75 0.83
N ALA A 44 9.50 9.07 1.00
CA ALA A 44 9.86 9.63 2.30
C ALA A 44 8.78 9.37 3.36
N PHE A 45 7.51 9.47 2.98
CA PHE A 45 6.38 9.11 3.82
C PHE A 45 6.39 7.62 4.16
N LEU A 46 6.43 6.76 3.14
CA LEU A 46 6.38 5.30 3.32
C LEU A 46 7.57 4.78 4.16
N ASP A 47 8.76 5.37 4.02
CA ASP A 47 9.92 5.02 4.84
C ASP A 47 9.70 5.35 6.33
N GLN A 48 9.03 6.47 6.62
CA GLN A 48 8.66 6.81 8.01
C GLN A 48 7.68 5.80 8.60
N GLU A 49 6.65 5.42 7.83
CA GLU A 49 5.58 4.53 8.30
C GLU A 49 6.00 3.08 8.45
N ILE A 50 6.93 2.62 7.61
CA ILE A 50 7.32 1.21 7.53
C ILE A 50 8.62 0.92 8.29
N TYR A 51 9.57 1.87 8.33
CA TYR A 51 10.92 1.63 8.88
C TYR A 51 11.30 2.51 10.07
N GLN A 52 10.78 3.74 10.22
CA GLN A 52 11.33 4.70 11.19
C GLN A 52 10.46 4.99 12.43
N ARG A 53 9.16 4.67 12.46
CA ARG A 53 8.30 4.98 13.64
C ARG A 53 8.83 4.28 14.91
N HIS A 54 8.82 4.96 16.07
CA HIS A 54 9.37 4.45 17.33
C HIS A 54 8.35 3.64 18.17
N GLY A 55 8.84 2.63 18.91
CA GLY A 55 8.06 1.62 19.63
C GLY A 55 8.40 0.20 19.14
N SER A 56 8.06 -0.87 19.87
CA SER A 56 8.39 -2.26 19.49
C SER A 56 7.98 -2.58 18.04
N GLY A 57 8.93 -2.53 17.09
CA GLY A 57 8.74 -2.97 15.71
C GLY A 57 8.37 -1.93 14.64
N GLY A 58 8.23 -0.64 14.98
CA GLY A 58 8.24 0.55 14.09
C GLY A 58 7.41 0.64 12.80
N CYS A 59 6.66 -0.39 12.42
CA CYS A 59 5.84 -0.42 11.22
C CYS A 59 4.36 -0.20 11.57
N VAL A 60 3.67 0.69 10.85
CA VAL A 60 2.24 0.99 11.09
C VAL A 60 1.37 -0.27 11.02
N TYR A 61 1.69 -1.21 10.14
CA TYR A 61 0.93 -2.46 9.97
C TYR A 61 1.18 -3.51 11.07
N LEU A 62 2.20 -3.32 11.91
CA LEU A 62 2.61 -4.27 12.95
C LEU A 62 2.23 -3.80 14.37
N ARG A 63 1.32 -2.83 14.47
CA ARG A 63 0.82 -2.30 15.74
C ARG A 63 -0.16 -3.27 16.41
N HIS A 64 -0.54 -2.98 17.66
CA HIS A 64 -1.53 -3.74 18.43
C HIS A 64 -1.25 -5.24 18.58
N GLY A 65 0.03 -5.61 18.51
CA GLY A 65 0.49 -6.99 18.67
C GLY A 65 0.39 -7.84 17.41
N ILE A 66 0.22 -7.23 16.23
CA ILE A 66 0.39 -7.92 14.96
C ILE A 66 1.84 -8.41 14.84
N GLN A 67 2.01 -9.68 14.51
CA GLN A 67 3.34 -10.32 14.41
C GLN A 67 3.55 -10.97 13.05
N LEU A 68 4.78 -10.92 12.56
CA LEU A 68 5.25 -11.68 11.40
C LEU A 68 6.09 -12.87 11.88
N PRO A 69 5.50 -14.07 12.08
CA PRO A 69 6.24 -15.21 12.57
C PRO A 69 7.26 -15.70 11.53
N PRO A 70 8.47 -16.12 11.92
CA PRO A 70 9.41 -16.77 11.00
C PRO A 70 8.75 -17.95 10.27
N GLY A 71 8.92 -18.03 8.96
CA GLY A 71 8.26 -19.04 8.13
C GLY A 71 6.80 -18.74 7.77
N GLY A 72 6.26 -17.61 8.20
CA GLY A 72 4.86 -17.25 7.95
C GLY A 72 4.56 -16.79 6.53
N VAL A 73 3.26 -16.57 6.26
CA VAL A 73 2.73 -16.13 4.96
C VAL A 73 2.06 -14.76 5.09
N VAL A 74 2.46 -13.81 4.25
CA VAL A 74 1.86 -12.48 4.14
C VAL A 74 1.19 -12.32 2.77
N LEU A 75 -0.06 -11.86 2.78
CA LEU A 75 -0.71 -11.30 1.60
C LEU A 75 -0.69 -9.76 1.72
N ASP A 76 0.05 -9.09 0.83
CA ASP A 76 0.18 -7.63 0.76
C ASP A 76 -0.67 -7.11 -0.41
N VAL A 77 -1.87 -6.65 -0.09
CA VAL A 77 -2.84 -6.13 -1.06
C VAL A 77 -2.68 -4.60 -1.15
N GLY A 78 -2.42 -4.10 -2.36
CA GLY A 78 -2.01 -2.71 -2.58
C GLY A 78 -0.54 -2.52 -2.23
N ALA A 79 0.33 -3.34 -2.82
CA ALA A 79 1.75 -3.37 -2.45
C ALA A 79 2.53 -2.12 -2.88
N ASN A 80 1.97 -1.29 -3.77
CA ASN A 80 2.60 -0.10 -4.32
C ASN A 80 3.99 -0.45 -4.87
N ILE A 81 5.06 0.26 -4.46
CA ILE A 81 6.44 -0.03 -4.85
C ILE A 81 7.13 -1.09 -3.96
N GLY A 82 6.40 -1.69 -3.02
CA GLY A 82 6.80 -2.88 -2.27
C GLY A 82 7.48 -2.68 -0.91
N LEU A 83 7.54 -1.47 -0.35
CA LEU A 83 8.32 -1.24 0.88
C LEU A 83 7.91 -2.16 2.04
N PHE A 84 6.60 -2.37 2.24
CA PHE A 84 6.09 -3.30 3.26
C PHE A 84 6.44 -4.74 2.92
N SER A 85 6.23 -5.17 1.67
CA SER A 85 6.65 -6.49 1.19
C SER A 85 8.14 -6.79 1.49
N LEU A 86 9.03 -5.81 1.25
CA LEU A 86 10.46 -5.95 1.53
C LEU A 86 10.74 -6.06 3.04
N ARG A 87 10.01 -5.32 3.88
CA ARG A 87 10.12 -5.39 5.34
C ARG A 87 9.63 -6.74 5.85
N ALA A 88 8.44 -7.17 5.41
CA ALA A 88 7.85 -8.43 5.78
C ALA A 88 8.76 -9.62 5.42
N ALA A 89 9.33 -9.62 4.22
CA ALA A 89 10.25 -10.67 3.80
C ALA A 89 11.50 -10.79 4.69
N GLN A 90 11.98 -9.68 5.26
CA GLN A 90 13.11 -9.68 6.21
C GLN A 90 12.73 -10.34 7.54
N GLU A 91 11.51 -10.07 8.04
CA GLU A 91 11.02 -10.60 9.32
C GLU A 91 10.64 -12.09 9.24
N LEU A 92 9.98 -12.49 8.15
CA LEU A 92 9.57 -13.88 7.94
C LEU A 92 10.75 -14.84 7.70
N GLY A 93 11.86 -14.32 7.14
CA GLY A 93 13.02 -15.13 6.79
C GLY A 93 12.78 -16.12 5.64
N PRO A 94 13.77 -16.97 5.30
CA PRO A 94 13.76 -17.74 4.05
C PRO A 94 12.66 -18.81 3.96
N GLY A 95 12.13 -19.27 5.10
CA GLY A 95 11.03 -20.23 5.13
C GLY A 95 9.64 -19.62 4.93
N GLY A 96 9.54 -18.28 4.89
CA GLY A 96 8.27 -17.58 4.73
C GLY A 96 7.88 -17.34 3.29
N LEU A 97 6.79 -16.60 3.09
CA LEU A 97 6.32 -16.17 1.78
C LEU A 97 5.60 -14.83 1.87
N VAL A 98 5.90 -13.92 0.95
CA VAL A 98 5.09 -12.72 0.72
C VAL A 98 4.47 -12.82 -0.68
N ILE A 99 3.16 -12.64 -0.79
CA ILE A 99 2.47 -12.45 -2.07
C ILE A 99 1.98 -11.01 -2.13
N SER A 100 2.47 -10.26 -3.10
CA SER A 100 2.26 -8.82 -3.23
C SER A 100 1.42 -8.53 -4.47
N CYS A 101 0.29 -7.87 -4.31
CA CYS A 101 -0.60 -7.49 -5.40
C CYS A 101 -0.56 -5.97 -5.60
N GLU A 102 -0.15 -5.55 -6.80
CA GLU A 102 -0.14 -4.14 -7.21
C GLU A 102 -0.78 -4.02 -8.60
N PRO A 103 -1.96 -3.41 -8.74
CA PRO A 103 -2.66 -3.34 -10.03
C PRO A 103 -1.96 -2.42 -11.02
N MET A 104 -1.23 -1.40 -10.56
CA MET A 104 -0.84 -0.32 -11.45
C MET A 104 0.52 -0.60 -12.11
N PRO A 105 0.62 -0.59 -13.45
CA PRO A 105 1.85 -1.02 -14.13
C PRO A 105 3.10 -0.25 -13.70
N ALA A 106 3.01 1.07 -13.54
CA ALA A 106 4.17 1.91 -13.22
C ALA A 106 4.73 1.67 -11.79
N THR A 107 3.86 1.45 -10.80
CA THR A 107 4.25 1.09 -9.42
C THR A 107 4.66 -0.37 -9.34
N PHE A 108 3.97 -1.26 -10.06
CA PHE A 108 4.35 -2.68 -10.18
C PHE A 108 5.75 -2.86 -10.75
N ASP A 109 6.12 -2.10 -11.80
CA ASP A 109 7.47 -2.15 -12.37
C ASP A 109 8.53 -1.75 -11.32
N CYS A 110 8.21 -0.78 -10.46
CA CYS A 110 9.06 -0.41 -9.33
C CYS A 110 9.12 -1.53 -8.28
N LEU A 111 7.98 -2.12 -7.89
CA LEU A 111 7.89 -3.27 -6.98
C LEU A 111 8.75 -4.44 -7.48
N ALA A 112 8.57 -4.87 -8.72
CA ALA A 112 9.29 -5.99 -9.31
C ALA A 112 10.81 -5.74 -9.32
N HIS A 113 11.23 -4.51 -9.67
CA HIS A 113 12.63 -4.12 -9.60
C HIS A 113 13.19 -4.13 -8.16
N ASN A 114 12.42 -3.59 -7.22
CA ASN A 114 12.81 -3.52 -5.81
C ASN A 114 12.93 -4.92 -5.18
N VAL A 115 11.99 -5.82 -5.48
CA VAL A 115 12.03 -7.24 -5.07
C VAL A 115 13.30 -7.92 -5.61
N ALA A 116 13.60 -7.72 -6.90
CA ALA A 116 14.79 -8.32 -7.52
C ALA A 116 16.10 -7.80 -6.88
N ALA A 117 16.18 -6.51 -6.58
CA ALA A 117 17.35 -5.89 -5.96
C ALA A 117 17.52 -6.29 -4.48
N HIS A 118 16.40 -6.45 -3.75
CA HIS A 118 16.37 -6.66 -2.30
C HIS A 118 17.13 -7.90 -1.85
N ARG A 119 16.97 -9.03 -2.54
CA ARG A 119 17.61 -10.30 -2.16
C ARG A 119 19.13 -10.18 -2.05
N SER A 120 19.75 -9.46 -2.99
CA SER A 120 21.21 -9.25 -2.99
C SER A 120 21.66 -8.30 -1.89
N TRP A 121 20.87 -7.24 -1.64
CA TRP A 121 21.14 -6.27 -0.60
C TRP A 121 21.03 -6.90 0.79
N TRP A 122 19.97 -7.66 1.04
CA TRP A 122 19.73 -8.31 2.33
C TRP A 122 20.83 -9.31 2.70
N ARG A 123 21.28 -10.10 1.71
CA ARG A 123 22.42 -11.01 1.92
C ARG A 123 23.68 -10.28 2.34
N ARG A 124 24.01 -9.13 1.73
CA ARG A 124 25.19 -8.32 2.11
C ARG A 124 25.09 -7.77 3.53
N GLN A 125 23.91 -7.31 3.94
CA GLN A 125 23.70 -6.77 5.29
C GLN A 125 23.95 -7.81 6.40
N ARG A 126 23.76 -9.10 6.10
CA ARG A 126 23.92 -10.18 7.08
C ARG A 126 25.26 -10.91 7.01
N GLN A 127 26.28 -10.45 6.26
CA GLN A 127 27.61 -11.10 6.21
C GLN A 127 28.52 -10.78 7.43
N GLY A 128 27.99 -10.92 8.65
CA GLY A 128 28.75 -10.73 9.90
C GLY A 128 29.05 -12.05 10.63
N PRO A 129 29.95 -12.05 11.65
CA PRO A 129 30.33 -13.24 12.42
C PRO A 129 29.17 -13.99 13.11
N ALA A 130 28.02 -13.32 13.29
CA ALA A 130 26.79 -13.89 13.85
C ALA A 130 25.88 -14.61 12.83
N ALA A 131 26.27 -14.71 11.55
CA ALA A 131 25.45 -15.24 10.46
C ALA A 131 25.50 -16.78 10.35
N ARG A 132 25.29 -17.51 11.45
CA ARG A 132 25.16 -18.97 11.43
C ARG A 132 23.68 -19.35 11.24
N GLY A 133 23.27 -19.62 10.00
CA GLY A 133 21.92 -20.05 9.61
C GLY A 133 21.54 -19.58 8.19
N ASP A 134 20.48 -20.12 7.61
CA ASP A 134 19.92 -19.64 6.32
C ASP A 134 19.42 -18.20 6.49
N ALA A 135 20.30 -17.23 6.20
CA ALA A 135 20.09 -15.81 6.48
C ALA A 135 19.30 -15.09 5.37
N GLY A 136 18.55 -15.83 4.56
CA GLY A 136 17.74 -15.28 3.47
C GLY A 136 16.59 -14.40 3.96
N ALA A 137 16.04 -13.59 3.06
CA ALA A 137 14.70 -13.05 3.21
C ALA A 137 13.71 -14.03 2.58
N ALA A 138 12.44 -13.96 2.97
CA ALA A 138 11.39 -14.72 2.32
C ALA A 138 11.35 -14.43 0.81
N PRO A 139 11.01 -15.42 -0.04
CA PRO A 139 10.59 -15.13 -1.40
C PRO A 139 9.39 -14.17 -1.40
N ILE A 140 9.42 -13.21 -2.33
CA ILE A 140 8.32 -12.30 -2.61
C ILE A 140 7.80 -12.60 -4.01
N LEU A 141 6.52 -12.94 -4.12
CA LEU A 141 5.81 -13.12 -5.37
C LEU A 141 5.03 -11.84 -5.70
N ALA A 142 5.56 -11.03 -6.61
CA ALA A 142 4.89 -9.82 -7.08
C ALA A 142 3.93 -10.16 -8.24
N LEU A 143 2.65 -9.77 -8.10
CA LEU A 143 1.60 -9.98 -9.08
C LEU A 143 1.03 -8.63 -9.54
N ASN A 144 1.00 -8.39 -10.87
CA ASN A 144 0.41 -7.18 -11.44
C ASN A 144 -1.11 -7.34 -11.61
N VAL A 145 -1.80 -7.37 -10.47
CA VAL A 145 -3.24 -7.59 -10.36
C VAL A 145 -3.80 -6.71 -9.25
N GLY A 146 -5.05 -6.26 -9.39
CA GLY A 146 -5.82 -5.75 -8.27
C GLY A 146 -6.49 -6.89 -7.52
N VAL A 147 -6.95 -6.60 -6.29
CA VAL A 147 -7.72 -7.56 -5.50
C VAL A 147 -9.10 -6.99 -5.23
N GLY A 148 -10.14 -7.81 -5.40
CA GLY A 148 -11.52 -7.41 -5.16
C GLY A 148 -12.41 -8.59 -4.78
N SER A 149 -13.73 -8.43 -4.95
CA SER A 149 -14.73 -9.39 -4.47
C SER A 149 -14.78 -10.71 -5.24
N GLY A 150 -14.02 -10.84 -6.33
CA GLY A 150 -14.00 -12.02 -7.19
C GLY A 150 -15.19 -12.14 -8.14
N GLN A 151 -16.08 -11.14 -8.16
CA GLN A 151 -17.24 -11.08 -9.06
C GLN A 151 -16.88 -10.60 -10.47
N GLN A 152 -15.78 -9.86 -10.61
CA GLN A 152 -15.32 -9.29 -11.87
C GLN A 152 -13.86 -9.71 -12.14
N PRO A 153 -13.51 -10.09 -13.39
CA PRO A 153 -12.15 -10.49 -13.74
C PRO A 153 -11.20 -9.30 -13.97
N SER A 154 -11.74 -8.09 -14.06
CA SER A 154 -10.98 -6.85 -14.23
C SER A 154 -11.78 -5.64 -13.73
N ALA A 155 -11.09 -4.54 -13.45
CA ALA A 155 -11.70 -3.25 -13.15
C ALA A 155 -10.90 -2.12 -13.79
N THR A 156 -11.55 -0.96 -13.95
CA THR A 156 -10.90 0.26 -14.43
C THR A 156 -10.41 1.06 -13.25
N PHE A 157 -9.11 1.33 -13.20
CA PHE A 157 -8.46 2.15 -12.18
C PHE A 157 -8.18 3.55 -12.71
N THR A 158 -8.31 4.55 -11.84
CA THR A 158 -7.79 5.89 -12.08
C THR A 158 -6.43 6.01 -11.40
N PHE A 159 -5.39 6.17 -12.21
CA PHE A 159 -4.00 6.30 -11.77
C PHE A 159 -3.58 7.76 -11.74
N TYR A 160 -2.98 8.20 -10.63
CA TYR A 160 -2.39 9.53 -10.50
C TYR A 160 -0.87 9.43 -10.40
N PRO A 161 -0.11 9.62 -11.50
CA PRO A 161 1.34 9.35 -11.49
C PRO A 161 2.16 10.21 -10.52
N ARG A 162 1.63 11.37 -10.12
CA ARG A 162 2.28 12.29 -9.15
C ARG A 162 1.73 12.16 -7.73
N ALA A 163 0.76 11.26 -7.52
CA ALA A 163 0.09 10.99 -6.27
C ALA A 163 -0.32 9.51 -6.26
N ALA A 164 0.65 8.61 -6.47
CA ALA A 164 0.35 7.22 -6.81
C ALA A 164 -0.42 6.50 -5.70
N GLY A 165 -0.15 6.86 -4.43
CA GLY A 165 -0.90 6.39 -3.27
C GLY A 165 -2.40 6.62 -3.39
N TRP A 166 -2.85 7.69 -4.04
CA TRP A 166 -4.27 8.07 -4.14
C TRP A 166 -5.01 7.41 -5.32
N SER A 167 -4.40 6.39 -5.94
CA SER A 167 -4.97 5.75 -7.15
C SER A 167 -5.96 4.66 -6.78
N SER A 168 -7.15 4.66 -7.39
CA SER A 168 -8.25 3.76 -7.00
C SER A 168 -9.05 3.23 -8.18
N MET A 169 -9.70 2.08 -7.99
CA MET A 169 -10.74 1.57 -8.91
C MET A 169 -12.12 2.21 -8.68
N ARG A 170 -12.31 2.93 -7.58
CA ARG A 170 -13.52 3.74 -7.36
C ARG A 170 -13.24 5.17 -7.81
N PRO A 171 -13.79 5.63 -8.94
CA PRO A 171 -13.70 7.03 -9.30
C PRO A 171 -14.55 7.83 -8.31
N ALA A 172 -13.93 8.73 -7.57
CA ALA A 172 -14.67 9.75 -6.84
C ALA A 172 -14.33 11.10 -7.45
N GLU A 173 -15.18 11.51 -8.38
CA GLU A 173 -15.17 12.89 -8.83
C GLU A 173 -15.64 13.75 -7.64
N GLY A 174 -14.74 14.53 -7.04
CA GLY A 174 -15.02 15.44 -5.92
C GLY A 174 -14.31 15.08 -4.60
N ASP A 175 -14.35 13.82 -4.17
CA ASP A 175 -13.84 13.45 -2.84
C ASP A 175 -12.31 13.34 -2.78
N VAL A 176 -11.64 12.93 -3.87
CA VAL A 176 -10.16 12.81 -3.86
C VAL A 176 -9.50 14.17 -3.69
N GLU A 177 -10.04 15.21 -4.34
CA GLU A 177 -9.54 16.57 -4.21
C GLU A 177 -9.73 17.13 -2.79
N ALA A 178 -10.90 16.86 -2.20
CA ALA A 178 -11.22 17.29 -0.85
C ALA A 178 -10.35 16.58 0.21
N ASP A 179 -10.23 15.25 0.12
CA ASP A 179 -9.45 14.44 1.06
C ASP A 179 -7.95 14.77 0.98
N MET A 180 -7.40 14.88 -0.24
CA MET A 180 -6.00 15.28 -0.41
C MET A 180 -5.76 16.72 0.06
N GLY A 181 -6.73 17.62 -0.14
CA GLY A 181 -6.70 18.97 0.39
C GLY A 181 -6.64 19.01 1.92
N ALA A 182 -7.50 18.22 2.59
CA ALA A 182 -7.53 18.10 4.05
C ALA A 182 -6.22 17.52 4.61
N PHE A 183 -5.69 16.46 3.99
CA PHE A 183 -4.42 15.86 4.36
C PHE A 183 -3.26 16.86 4.28
N LEU A 184 -3.14 17.59 3.17
CA LEU A 184 -2.10 18.62 2.99
C LEU A 184 -2.23 19.76 4.01
N ASP A 185 -3.46 20.18 4.31
CA ASP A 185 -3.75 21.23 5.29
C ASP A 185 -3.32 20.84 6.71
N GLN A 186 -3.60 19.60 7.10
CA GLN A 186 -3.17 19.03 8.37
C GLN A 186 -1.65 18.88 8.46
N ALA A 187 -1.03 18.45 7.36
CA ALA A 187 0.42 18.31 7.28
C ALA A 187 1.17 19.63 7.51
N LEU A 188 0.59 20.76 7.07
CA LEU A 188 1.13 22.09 7.33
C LEU A 188 0.88 22.57 8.77
N SER A 189 -0.21 22.11 9.39
CA SER A 189 -0.62 22.51 10.75
C SER A 189 0.28 21.92 11.83
N SER A 190 0.89 20.76 11.58
CA SER A 190 1.80 20.11 12.53
C SER A 190 3.24 20.10 11.99
N ARG A 191 4.16 20.72 12.75
CA ARG A 191 5.57 20.90 12.34
C ARG A 191 6.30 19.60 11.98
N GLY A 192 5.83 18.44 12.44
CA GLY A 192 6.36 17.11 12.09
C GLY A 192 5.64 16.38 10.95
N ALA A 193 4.40 16.77 10.60
CA ALA A 193 3.64 16.08 9.54
C ALA A 193 3.92 16.64 8.14
N SER A 194 4.56 17.81 7.98
CA SER A 194 4.95 18.28 6.65
C SER A 194 5.98 17.36 5.98
N THR A 195 6.84 16.73 6.79
CA THR A 195 7.73 15.64 6.36
C THR A 195 6.97 14.36 6.06
N ALA A 196 5.88 14.08 6.80
CA ALA A 196 4.99 12.95 6.54
C ALA A 196 4.22 13.13 5.23
N ALA A 197 3.73 14.33 4.89
CA ALA A 197 3.09 14.57 3.59
C ALA A 197 4.06 14.65 2.40
N GLY A 198 5.35 14.33 2.59
CA GLY A 198 6.37 14.38 1.53
C GLY A 198 6.59 15.77 0.95
N LEU A 199 6.20 16.84 1.67
CA LEU A 199 6.43 18.22 1.27
C LEU A 199 7.88 18.59 1.56
N ASP A 200 8.55 19.18 0.57
CA ASP A 200 9.89 19.72 0.80
C ASP A 200 9.83 20.91 1.79
N PRO A 201 10.92 21.19 2.53
CA PRO A 201 10.91 22.21 3.57
C PRO A 201 10.51 23.60 3.09
N THR A 202 10.82 23.94 1.83
CA THR A 202 10.52 25.26 1.25
C THR A 202 9.03 25.38 0.92
N THR A 203 8.44 24.36 0.30
CA THR A 203 7.00 24.28 0.05
C THR A 203 6.22 24.26 1.36
N ALA A 204 6.68 23.51 2.36
CA ALA A 204 6.07 23.47 3.68
C ALA A 204 6.12 24.83 4.40
N ALA A 205 7.25 25.55 4.31
CA ALA A 205 7.39 26.88 4.90
C ALA A 205 6.49 27.91 4.19
N LEU A 206 6.45 27.89 2.87
CA LEU A 206 5.57 28.75 2.07
C LEU A 206 4.09 28.46 2.38
N GLY A 207 3.71 27.18 2.44
CA GLY A 207 2.36 26.76 2.78
C GLY A 207 1.93 27.23 4.18
N ARG A 208 2.81 27.10 5.19
CA ARG A 208 2.57 27.63 6.53
C ARG A 208 2.42 29.14 6.55
N TRP A 209 3.27 29.86 5.82
CA TRP A 209 3.18 31.31 5.71
C TRP A 209 1.85 31.71 5.06
N LEU A 210 1.50 31.11 3.91
CA LEU A 210 0.22 31.36 3.22
C LEU A 210 -0.97 31.07 4.13
N ARG A 211 -0.96 29.97 4.88
CA ARG A 211 -2.01 29.64 5.85
C ARG A 211 -2.18 30.73 6.91
N SER A 212 -1.08 31.29 7.41
CA SER A 212 -1.09 32.27 8.49
C SER A 212 -1.38 33.71 8.03
N ALA A 213 -0.98 34.06 6.82
CA ALA A 213 -0.91 35.45 6.36
C ALA A 213 -1.82 35.76 5.16
N ALA A 214 -2.23 34.76 4.37
CA ALA A 214 -3.08 34.99 3.21
C ALA A 214 -4.57 34.98 3.58
N PRO A 215 -5.42 35.75 2.87
CA PRO A 215 -6.86 35.61 2.97
C PRO A 215 -7.30 34.15 2.70
N ARG A 216 -8.33 33.67 3.41
CA ARG A 216 -8.81 32.27 3.29
C ARG A 216 -9.12 31.85 1.85
N TRP A 217 -9.66 32.76 1.04
CA TRP A 217 -9.95 32.50 -0.37
C TRP A 217 -8.68 32.29 -1.21
N ALA A 218 -7.61 33.05 -0.93
CA ALA A 218 -6.34 32.95 -1.66
C ALA A 218 -5.59 31.66 -1.28
N TYR A 219 -5.61 31.32 0.02
CA TYR A 219 -5.11 30.04 0.50
C TYR A 219 -5.86 28.86 -0.13
N ALA A 220 -7.20 28.90 -0.14
CA ALA A 220 -8.03 27.86 -0.75
C ALA A 220 -7.77 27.72 -2.27
N ALA A 221 -7.56 28.84 -2.99
CA ALA A 221 -7.23 28.82 -4.41
C ALA A 221 -5.85 28.22 -4.68
N ALA A 222 -4.83 28.60 -3.91
CA ALA A 222 -3.47 28.05 -4.03
C ALA A 222 -3.45 26.53 -3.81
N TRP A 223 -4.25 26.03 -2.86
CA TRP A 223 -4.38 24.60 -2.59
C TRP A 223 -5.16 23.83 -3.63
N ARG A 224 -6.27 24.38 -4.15
CA ARG A 224 -6.96 23.79 -5.30
C ARG A 224 -6.02 23.61 -6.49
N LEU A 225 -5.15 24.60 -6.76
CA LEU A 225 -4.17 24.52 -7.84
C LEU A 225 -3.09 23.44 -7.57
N ALA A 226 -2.60 23.33 -6.33
CA ALA A 226 -1.63 22.31 -5.96
C ALA A 226 -2.21 20.89 -6.12
N VAL A 227 -3.42 20.68 -5.60
CA VAL A 227 -4.18 19.43 -5.71
C VAL A 227 -4.45 19.08 -7.18
N ALA A 228 -4.99 20.03 -7.96
CA ALA A 228 -5.25 19.84 -9.39
C ALA A 228 -3.97 19.46 -10.16
N ARG A 229 -2.82 20.05 -9.81
CA ARG A 229 -1.53 19.68 -10.41
C ARG A 229 -1.07 18.27 -10.02
N MET A 230 -1.32 17.82 -8.80
CA MET A 230 -1.02 16.44 -8.37
C MET A 230 -1.91 15.41 -9.07
N LEU A 231 -3.21 15.71 -9.22
CA LEU A 231 -4.15 14.84 -9.93
C LEU A 231 -4.05 14.94 -11.45
N SER A 232 -3.40 15.98 -11.99
CA SER A 232 -3.25 16.15 -13.44
C SER A 232 -2.44 15.01 -14.07
N GLY A 233 -2.81 14.63 -15.30
CA GLY A 233 -2.23 13.48 -15.98
C GLY A 233 -2.78 12.14 -15.47
N ALA A 234 -3.98 12.15 -14.89
CA ALA A 234 -4.69 10.95 -14.49
C ALA A 234 -4.89 10.01 -15.70
N GLN A 235 -4.64 8.72 -15.49
CA GLN A 235 -4.81 7.69 -16.52
C GLN A 235 -5.89 6.72 -16.09
N ARG A 236 -6.77 6.31 -17.01
CA ARG A 236 -7.72 5.23 -16.78
C ARG A 236 -7.18 3.94 -17.37
N LEU A 237 -6.92 2.95 -16.52
CA LEU A 237 -6.28 1.70 -16.91
C LEU A 237 -7.14 0.52 -16.47
N ALA A 238 -7.43 -0.39 -17.41
CA ALA A 238 -8.10 -1.64 -17.09
C ALA A 238 -7.06 -2.64 -16.57
N CYS A 239 -7.23 -3.10 -15.33
CA CYS A 239 -6.33 -4.04 -14.69
C CYS A 239 -7.06 -5.34 -14.35
N PRO A 240 -6.40 -6.51 -14.45
CA PRO A 240 -6.96 -7.77 -14.00
C PRO A 240 -7.22 -7.75 -12.50
N LEU A 241 -8.29 -8.40 -12.06
CA LEU A 241 -8.65 -8.59 -10.67
C LEU A 241 -8.60 -10.07 -10.28
N VAL A 242 -8.19 -10.31 -9.04
CA VAL A 242 -8.32 -11.59 -8.35
C VAL A 242 -8.99 -11.38 -6.99
N SER A 243 -9.44 -12.45 -6.35
CA SER A 243 -9.88 -12.41 -4.94
C SER A 243 -8.84 -13.03 -4.01
N VAL A 244 -8.90 -12.69 -2.72
CA VAL A 244 -8.06 -13.32 -1.70
C VAL A 244 -8.24 -14.84 -1.70
N SER A 245 -9.46 -15.34 -1.89
CA SER A 245 -9.74 -16.77 -1.99
C SER A 245 -9.12 -17.44 -3.20
N GLN A 246 -9.07 -16.74 -4.33
CA GLN A 246 -8.37 -17.24 -5.52
C GLN A 246 -6.86 -17.35 -5.26
N LEU A 247 -6.25 -16.34 -4.61
CA LEU A 247 -4.83 -16.39 -4.21
C LEU A 247 -4.55 -17.56 -3.26
N ILE A 248 -5.40 -17.77 -2.24
CA ILE A 248 -5.29 -18.90 -1.31
C ILE A 248 -5.30 -20.24 -2.05
N ARG A 249 -6.26 -20.44 -2.97
CA ARG A 249 -6.35 -21.68 -3.76
C ARG A 249 -5.18 -21.86 -4.72
N GLN A 250 -4.87 -20.83 -5.50
CA GLN A 250 -3.84 -20.87 -6.54
C GLN A 250 -2.46 -21.20 -5.96
N HIS A 251 -2.16 -20.65 -4.78
CA HIS A 251 -0.88 -20.86 -4.09
C HIS A 251 -0.96 -21.95 -3.00
N ARG A 252 -2.11 -22.62 -2.86
CA ARG A 252 -2.36 -23.70 -1.89
C ARG A 252 -1.95 -23.30 -0.46
N LEU A 253 -2.35 -22.10 -0.06
CA LEU A 253 -1.97 -21.54 1.24
C LEU A 253 -2.69 -22.28 2.37
N ALA A 254 -1.91 -22.83 3.31
CA ALA A 254 -2.44 -23.46 4.51
C ALA A 254 -2.76 -22.46 5.63
N ALA A 255 -2.23 -21.24 5.53
CA ALA A 255 -2.49 -20.12 6.43
C ALA A 255 -2.11 -18.80 5.74
N VAL A 256 -2.70 -17.72 6.23
CA VAL A 256 -2.28 -16.34 5.96
C VAL A 256 -2.01 -15.71 7.33
N ASP A 257 -0.73 -15.57 7.69
CA ASP A 257 -0.31 -15.03 8.98
C ASP A 257 -0.63 -13.55 9.12
N LEU A 258 -0.58 -12.81 8.00
CA LEU A 258 -1.10 -11.45 7.91
C LEU A 258 -1.72 -11.19 6.53
N LEU A 259 -2.97 -10.74 6.53
CA LEU A 259 -3.60 -10.09 5.39
C LEU A 259 -3.48 -8.57 5.58
N LYS A 260 -2.57 -7.94 4.83
CA LYS A 260 -2.48 -6.48 4.77
C LYS A 260 -3.35 -5.98 3.62
N VAL A 261 -4.19 -4.98 3.88
CA VAL A 261 -5.05 -4.33 2.88
C VAL A 261 -4.89 -2.83 2.97
N ASP A 262 -4.29 -2.24 1.96
CA ASP A 262 -4.18 -0.78 1.82
C ASP A 262 -4.50 -0.48 0.36
N VAL A 263 -5.80 -0.41 0.09
CA VAL A 263 -6.34 -0.16 -1.24
C VAL A 263 -7.36 0.93 -1.14
N GLU A 264 -7.05 2.07 -1.75
CA GLU A 264 -7.88 3.27 -1.72
C GLU A 264 -9.37 2.98 -1.98
N ARG A 265 -10.19 2.96 -0.92
CA ARG A 265 -11.67 2.90 -0.96
C ARG A 265 -12.26 1.59 -1.47
N ALA A 266 -11.46 0.54 -1.57
CA ALA A 266 -11.85 -0.77 -2.08
C ALA A 266 -11.68 -1.88 -1.04
N GLU A 267 -11.41 -1.52 0.21
CA GLU A 267 -11.03 -2.44 1.29
C GLU A 267 -12.14 -3.46 1.55
N LEU A 268 -13.39 -3.00 1.59
CA LEU A 268 -14.55 -3.85 1.76
C LEU A 268 -14.70 -4.87 0.62
N GLU A 269 -14.39 -4.47 -0.62
CA GLU A 269 -14.44 -5.39 -1.77
C GLU A 269 -13.35 -6.46 -1.68
N VAL A 270 -12.16 -6.13 -1.19
CA VAL A 270 -11.10 -7.12 -0.90
C VAL A 270 -11.59 -8.13 0.12
N LEU A 271 -12.21 -7.69 1.22
CA LEU A 271 -12.72 -8.58 2.26
C LEU A 271 -13.90 -9.44 1.79
N ARG A 272 -14.80 -8.89 0.95
CA ARG A 272 -15.85 -9.66 0.29
C ARG A 272 -15.31 -10.75 -0.64
N GLY A 273 -14.06 -10.61 -1.10
CA GLY A 273 -13.33 -11.63 -1.87
C GLY A 273 -12.81 -12.82 -1.04
N VAL A 274 -12.95 -12.78 0.29
CA VAL A 274 -12.63 -13.89 1.18
C VAL A 274 -13.90 -14.74 1.41
N GLU A 275 -13.89 -15.96 0.89
CA GLU A 275 -14.97 -16.91 1.04
C GLU A 275 -15.04 -17.44 2.48
N GLY A 276 -16.24 -17.80 2.93
CA GLY A 276 -16.49 -18.29 4.29
C GLY A 276 -15.52 -19.37 4.77
N CYS A 277 -15.21 -20.33 3.89
CA CYS A 277 -14.30 -21.45 4.20
C CYS A 277 -12.83 -21.04 4.36
N HIS A 278 -12.43 -19.86 3.87
CA HIS A 278 -11.05 -19.38 3.92
C HIS A 278 -10.78 -18.41 5.06
N TRP A 279 -11.80 -17.79 5.66
CA TRP A 279 -11.63 -16.95 6.85
C TRP A 279 -10.86 -17.62 8.00
N PRO A 280 -11.05 -18.93 8.30
CA PRO A 280 -10.25 -19.62 9.31
C PRO A 280 -8.74 -19.67 9.03
N LEU A 281 -8.32 -19.48 7.77
CA LEU A 281 -6.90 -19.47 7.36
C LEU A 281 -6.23 -18.11 7.63
N VAL A 282 -7.00 -17.01 7.67
CA VAL A 282 -6.50 -15.67 7.95
C VAL A 282 -6.34 -15.50 9.47
N ARG A 283 -5.09 -15.41 9.93
CA ARG A 283 -4.75 -15.36 11.36
C ARG A 283 -4.80 -13.94 11.92
N GLN A 284 -4.37 -12.97 11.12
CA GLN A 284 -4.33 -11.56 11.48
C GLN A 284 -4.63 -10.72 10.24
N ALA A 285 -5.13 -9.51 10.45
CA ALA A 285 -5.30 -8.53 9.38
C ALA A 285 -4.91 -7.13 9.85
N ALA A 286 -4.31 -6.35 8.96
CA ALA A 286 -4.03 -4.93 9.17
C ALA A 286 -4.50 -4.17 7.93
N LEU A 287 -5.40 -3.22 8.13
CA LEU A 287 -6.06 -2.52 7.03
C LEU A 287 -5.95 -1.01 7.22
N GLU A 288 -5.80 -0.29 6.13
CA GLU A 288 -6.09 1.15 6.06
C GLU A 288 -7.44 1.31 5.36
N VAL A 289 -8.42 1.87 6.06
CA VAL A 289 -9.84 1.86 5.67
C VAL A 289 -10.40 3.28 5.65
N HIS A 290 -11.09 3.60 4.57
CA HIS A 290 -11.82 4.86 4.45
C HIS A 290 -13.10 4.86 5.29
N ALA A 291 -13.43 6.04 5.86
CA ALA A 291 -14.55 6.23 6.78
C ALA A 291 -15.90 5.76 6.22
N ALA A 292 -16.10 5.87 4.90
CA ALA A 292 -17.30 5.44 4.22
C ALA A 292 -17.56 3.93 4.34
N ASP A 293 -16.51 3.11 4.39
CA ASP A 293 -16.62 1.64 4.46
C ASP A 293 -16.32 1.10 5.87
N LEU A 294 -15.88 1.96 6.81
CA LEU A 294 -15.35 1.56 8.12
C LEU A 294 -16.32 0.71 8.95
N GLU A 295 -17.58 1.14 9.08
CA GLU A 295 -18.58 0.44 9.88
C GLU A 295 -18.81 -0.98 9.35
N GLU A 296 -18.97 -1.12 8.03
CA GLU A 296 -19.22 -2.41 7.41
C GLU A 296 -17.99 -3.32 7.47
N VAL A 297 -16.80 -2.77 7.26
CA VAL A 297 -15.53 -3.50 7.40
C VAL A 297 -15.38 -4.04 8.82
N VAL A 298 -15.58 -3.20 9.85
CA VAL A 298 -15.48 -3.61 11.25
C VAL A 298 -16.53 -4.66 11.59
N ALA A 299 -17.77 -4.50 11.12
CA ALA A 299 -18.84 -5.48 11.34
C ALA A 299 -18.53 -6.82 10.66
N LEU A 300 -17.95 -6.81 9.45
CA LEU A 300 -17.51 -8.03 8.76
C LEU A 300 -16.40 -8.73 9.55
N LEU A 301 -15.38 -8.00 10.00
CA LEU A 301 -14.24 -8.56 10.73
C LEU A 301 -14.67 -9.11 12.10
N ARG A 302 -15.52 -8.39 12.85
CA ARG A 302 -16.03 -8.86 14.16
C ARG A 302 -16.89 -10.12 14.08
N ARG A 303 -17.52 -10.40 12.93
CA ARG A 303 -18.28 -11.64 12.71
C ARG A 303 -17.38 -12.86 12.54
N GLN A 304 -16.08 -12.67 12.28
CA GLN A 304 -15.15 -13.79 12.08
C GLN A 304 -14.73 -14.35 13.43
N ALA A 305 -15.13 -15.60 13.72
CA ALA A 305 -14.81 -16.29 14.97
C ALA A 305 -13.31 -16.41 15.28
N ARG A 306 -12.44 -16.17 14.28
CA ARG A 306 -10.98 -16.24 14.42
C ARG A 306 -10.37 -15.01 15.09
N PHE A 307 -11.03 -13.85 15.04
CA PHE A 307 -10.50 -12.61 15.61
C PHE A 307 -11.10 -12.36 17.00
N SER A 308 -10.26 -12.36 18.04
CA SER A 308 -10.68 -12.02 19.41
C SER A 308 -10.64 -10.51 19.67
N SER A 309 -9.92 -9.76 18.84
CA SER A 309 -9.73 -8.33 19.00
C SER A 309 -9.73 -7.66 17.63
N VAL A 310 -10.59 -6.63 17.51
CA VAL A 310 -10.66 -5.72 16.37
C VAL A 310 -10.48 -4.30 16.91
N VAL A 311 -9.32 -3.71 16.64
CA VAL A 311 -8.96 -2.35 17.09
C VAL A 311 -9.07 -1.41 15.90
N VAL A 312 -9.72 -0.28 16.11
CA VAL A 312 -9.76 0.83 15.16
C VAL A 312 -8.95 1.97 15.76
N GLU A 313 -8.01 2.50 15.00
CA GLU A 313 -7.19 3.64 15.39
C GLU A 313 -7.24 4.68 14.27
N GLN A 314 -7.48 5.93 14.63
CA GLN A 314 -7.17 7.07 13.77
C GLN A 314 -5.96 7.78 14.36
N GLU A 315 -4.83 7.72 13.65
CA GLU A 315 -3.61 8.33 14.15
C GLU A 315 -3.73 9.86 14.18
N ALA A 316 -3.07 10.50 15.15
CA ALA A 316 -3.09 11.96 15.25
C ALA A 316 -2.58 12.68 13.99
N ALA A 317 -1.69 12.03 13.22
CA ALA A 317 -1.19 12.55 11.94
C ALA A 317 -2.23 12.51 10.81
N LEU A 318 -3.27 11.67 10.95
CA LEU A 318 -4.39 11.49 10.02
C LEU A 318 -5.71 12.05 10.59
N ALA A 319 -5.67 12.68 11.77
CA ALA A 319 -6.85 13.25 12.42
C ALA A 319 -7.53 14.35 11.57
N GLY A 320 -8.65 14.03 10.95
CA GLY A 320 -9.37 14.93 10.03
C GLY A 320 -9.35 14.47 8.57
N THR A 321 -8.65 13.38 8.25
CA THR A 321 -8.84 12.63 7.01
C THR A 321 -9.94 11.57 7.18
N SER A 322 -10.35 10.94 6.08
CA SER A 322 -11.26 9.79 6.09
C SER A 322 -10.58 8.47 6.46
N LEU A 323 -9.25 8.44 6.63
CA LEU A 323 -8.47 7.20 6.79
C LEU A 323 -8.40 6.74 8.24
N HIS A 324 -8.61 5.43 8.43
CA HIS A 324 -8.58 4.75 9.72
C HIS A 324 -7.79 3.45 9.59
N ALA A 325 -6.92 3.15 10.56
CA ALA A 325 -6.24 1.88 10.64
C ALA A 325 -7.10 0.87 11.42
N VAL A 326 -7.27 -0.34 10.88
CA VAL A 326 -8.00 -1.44 11.50
C VAL A 326 -7.08 -2.63 11.68
N TYR A 327 -7.00 -3.14 12.91
CA TYR A 327 -6.13 -4.26 13.28
C TYR A 327 -6.95 -5.41 13.87
N CYS A 328 -6.74 -6.61 13.33
CA CYS A 328 -7.41 -7.82 13.74
C CYS A 328 -6.40 -8.87 14.19
N ARG A 329 -6.59 -9.43 15.38
CA ARG A 329 -5.79 -10.53 15.91
C ARG A 329 -6.65 -11.62 16.55
N ARG A 330 -6.07 -12.81 16.66
CA ARG A 330 -6.61 -13.91 17.45
C ARG A 330 -6.48 -13.66 18.94
#